data_AF-A0A949P6T7-F1
#
_entry.id   AF-A0A949P6T7-F1
#
_cell.length_a   1.000
_cell.length_b   1.000
_cell.length_c   1.000
_cell.angle_alpha   90.00
_cell.angle_beta   90.00
_cell.angle_gamma   90.00
#
_symmetry.space_group_name_H-M   'P 1'
#
loop_
_entity.id
_entity.type
_entity.pdbx_description
1 polymer ?
#
loop_
_entity_poly.entity_id
_entity_poly.type
_entity_poly.pdbx_seq_one_letter_code
_entity_poly.pdbx_strand_id
1 'polypeptide(L)'
;MKLTSSTLTVAALAIVSLVALLWSPVERSDAISAVAGVEALAAPFIAGGVCLSRATPDQLDTLFDTEPGGVAGADYQRATELPNGNVLWTFQDAEVRRPDGTLTLVHNIGVMQTGTCFSVLMTGSAWDPQPWLFSENTQQFQTWYWPLDTIIGDDGHTYIFVAEMNESGESYLTKVAPTATRIAALDIENWNIVLQGAPPNSSPELYGWTAESDNEWT
;
A
#
# COMPACT_ATOMS: atom_id res chain seq x y z
N MET A 1 6.04 -81.09 -12.37
CA MET A 1 7.03 -82.07 -11.84
C MET A 1 8.34 -81.30 -11.66
N LYS A 2 8.77 -81.06 -10.40
CA LYS A 2 10.09 -81.45 -9.81
C LYS A 2 11.29 -81.28 -10.79
N LEU A 3 12.44 -80.67 -10.50
CA LEU A 3 13.21 -80.32 -9.29
C LEU A 3 14.44 -79.49 -9.81
N THR A 4 14.78 -78.34 -9.22
CA THR A 4 16.04 -78.01 -8.48
C THR A 4 17.39 -78.39 -9.13
N SER A 5 18.26 -77.37 -9.30
CA SER A 5 19.75 -77.33 -9.12
C SER A 5 20.33 -76.22 -10.02
N SER A 6 21.35 -75.42 -9.72
CA SER A 6 22.28 -75.28 -8.59
C SER A 6 22.84 -73.86 -8.61
N THR A 7 23.29 -73.43 -7.45
CA THR A 7 24.09 -72.24 -7.15
C THR A 7 25.42 -72.18 -7.92
N LEU A 8 25.83 -70.97 -8.31
CA LEU A 8 27.24 -70.59 -8.39
C LEU A 8 27.40 -69.12 -7.96
N THR A 9 28.14 -68.96 -6.87
CA THR A 9 28.48 -67.70 -6.21
C THR A 9 29.72 -67.11 -6.87
N VAL A 10 29.68 -65.84 -7.29
CA VAL A 10 30.88 -64.98 -7.29
C VAL A 10 30.46 -63.60 -6.83
N ALA A 11 31.10 -63.15 -5.75
CA ALA A 11 30.94 -61.84 -5.15
C ALA A 11 31.57 -60.76 -6.01
N ALA A 12 30.91 -59.61 -6.11
CA ALA A 12 31.55 -58.33 -6.38
C ALA A 12 30.86 -57.27 -5.52
N LEU A 13 31.61 -56.80 -4.53
CA LEU A 13 31.27 -55.70 -3.63
C LEU A 13 31.69 -54.41 -4.33
N ALA A 14 30.77 -53.46 -4.56
CA ALA A 14 31.11 -52.05 -4.72
C ALA A 14 29.87 -51.13 -4.62
N ILE A 15 29.73 -50.51 -3.45
CA ILE A 15 29.37 -49.11 -3.20
C ILE A 15 28.09 -48.60 -3.90
N VAL A 16 26.97 -48.64 -3.16
CA VAL A 16 25.82 -47.76 -3.41
C VAL A 16 26.11 -46.42 -2.73
N SER A 17 26.55 -45.43 -3.50
CA SER A 17 26.47 -44.03 -3.08
C SER A 17 25.02 -43.57 -3.24
N LEU A 18 24.25 -43.64 -2.16
CA LEU A 18 22.97 -42.98 -2.06
C LEU A 18 23.23 -41.49 -1.79
N VAL A 19 23.34 -40.67 -2.83
CA VAL A 19 23.21 -39.22 -2.68
C VAL A 19 21.73 -38.94 -2.50
N ALA A 20 21.26 -38.95 -1.26
CA ALA A 20 20.02 -38.30 -0.89
C ALA A 20 20.26 -36.79 -1.07
N LEU A 21 19.79 -36.24 -2.18
CA LEU A 21 19.56 -34.80 -2.32
C LEU A 21 18.53 -34.42 -1.25
N LEU A 22 19.03 -34.00 -0.10
CA LEU A 22 18.29 -33.23 0.89
C LEU A 22 17.89 -31.92 0.21
N TRP A 23 16.74 -31.89 -0.44
CA TRP A 23 16.01 -30.65 -0.63
C TRP A 23 15.51 -30.23 0.74
N SER A 24 16.32 -29.46 1.45
CA SER A 24 15.81 -28.60 2.49
C SER A 24 14.88 -27.58 1.81
N PRO A 25 13.64 -27.38 2.29
CA PRO A 25 12.93 -26.17 1.94
C PRO A 25 13.80 -25.01 2.44
N VAL A 26 14.20 -24.12 1.53
CA VAL A 26 14.62 -22.78 1.95
C VAL A 26 13.40 -22.19 2.63
N GLU A 27 13.47 -22.02 3.96
CA GLU A 27 12.55 -21.15 4.67
C GLU A 27 12.71 -19.77 4.06
N ARG A 28 11.79 -19.40 3.16
CA ARG A 28 11.62 -18.02 2.72
C ARG A 28 11.02 -17.27 3.90
N SER A 29 11.91 -16.74 4.74
CA SER A 29 11.58 -15.77 5.78
C SER A 29 12.48 -14.56 5.58
N ASP A 30 12.28 -13.89 4.44
CA ASP A 30 12.65 -12.49 4.28
C ASP A 30 11.35 -11.69 4.20
N ALA A 31 10.48 -11.87 5.20
CA ALA A 31 9.51 -10.82 5.52
C ALA A 31 10.32 -9.53 5.71
N ILE A 32 9.77 -8.40 5.27
CA ILE A 32 10.32 -7.04 5.42
C ILE A 32 10.55 -6.75 6.92
N SER A 33 11.64 -7.29 7.47
CA SER A 33 12.06 -7.19 8.87
C SER A 33 13.14 -6.13 8.94
N ALA A 34 12.75 -4.88 8.69
CA ALA A 34 13.40 -3.69 9.24
C ALA A 34 12.74 -2.41 8.69
N VAL A 35 11.48 -2.17 9.02
CA VAL A 35 11.04 -0.78 9.12
C VAL A 35 11.47 -0.31 10.51
N ALA A 36 12.54 0.49 10.56
CA ALA A 36 12.98 1.11 11.80
C ALA A 36 12.00 2.23 12.19
N GLY A 37 11.54 2.25 13.45
CA GLY A 37 10.75 3.36 14.01
C GLY A 37 9.23 3.21 13.94
N VAL A 38 8.68 2.02 14.15
CA VAL A 38 7.23 1.78 14.15
C VAL A 38 6.59 2.38 15.41
N GLU A 39 5.93 3.52 15.26
CA GLU A 39 4.96 4.04 16.25
C GLU A 39 3.55 3.58 15.87
N ALA A 40 2.73 3.25 16.87
CA ALA A 40 1.31 2.96 16.64
C ALA A 40 0.62 4.27 16.22
N LEU A 41 0.15 4.31 14.97
CA LEU A 41 -0.44 5.52 14.41
C LEU A 41 -1.89 5.69 14.87
N ALA A 42 -2.34 6.94 14.94
CA ALA A 42 -3.73 7.25 15.20
C ALA A 42 -4.62 6.66 14.08
N ALA A 43 -5.76 6.08 14.46
CA ALA A 43 -6.76 5.63 13.51
C ALA A 43 -7.20 6.80 12.61
N PRO A 44 -7.47 6.54 11.32
CA PRO A 44 -7.90 7.61 10.42
C PRO A 44 -9.22 8.21 10.90
N PHE A 45 -9.32 9.52 10.75
CA PHE A 45 -10.61 10.19 10.69
C PHE A 45 -11.33 9.72 9.43
N ILE A 46 -12.35 8.89 9.61
CA ILE A 46 -13.23 8.46 8.53
C ILE A 46 -14.28 9.56 8.36
N ALA A 47 -14.11 10.40 7.33
CA ALA A 47 -15.15 11.35 6.96
C ALA A 47 -16.36 10.58 6.41
N GLY A 48 -17.56 11.11 6.63
CA GLY A 48 -18.82 10.41 6.35
C GLY A 48 -18.87 9.77 4.96
N GLY A 49 -19.45 8.56 4.88
CA GLY A 49 -19.49 7.79 3.64
C GLY A 49 -20.72 8.06 2.78
N VAL A 50 -20.58 7.84 1.46
CA VAL A 50 -21.66 7.89 0.48
C VAL A 50 -21.83 6.52 -0.15
N CYS A 51 -23.07 6.05 -0.26
CA CYS A 51 -23.39 4.83 -0.98
C CYS A 51 -24.09 5.16 -2.29
N LEU A 52 -23.50 4.71 -3.39
CA LEU A 52 -24.11 4.78 -4.71
C LEU A 52 -25.09 3.62 -4.89
N SER A 53 -26.07 3.80 -5.79
CA SER A 53 -26.97 2.72 -6.16
C SER A 53 -26.26 1.62 -6.96
N ARG A 54 -25.20 1.98 -7.69
CA ARG A 54 -24.29 1.14 -8.45
C ARG A 54 -22.92 1.82 -8.53
N ALA A 55 -21.84 1.05 -8.67
CA ALA A 55 -20.49 1.58 -8.92
C ALA A 55 -20.17 1.53 -10.42
N THR A 56 -21.00 2.17 -11.25
CA THR A 56 -20.76 2.30 -12.70
C THR A 56 -20.06 3.63 -12.99
N PRO A 57 -19.30 3.76 -14.09
CA PRO A 57 -18.56 4.99 -14.40
C PRO A 57 -19.41 6.28 -14.34
N ASP A 58 -20.64 6.24 -14.85
CA ASP A 58 -21.58 7.36 -14.81
C ASP A 58 -22.03 7.75 -13.39
N GLN A 59 -22.04 6.80 -12.45
CA GLN A 59 -22.31 7.10 -11.04
C GLN A 59 -21.05 7.51 -10.27
N LEU A 60 -19.87 7.08 -10.72
CA LEU A 60 -18.60 7.54 -10.13
C LEU A 60 -18.35 9.02 -10.42
N ASP A 61 -18.77 9.55 -11.57
CA ASP A 61 -18.77 11.00 -11.82
C ASP A 61 -19.57 11.73 -10.72
N THR A 62 -20.74 11.18 -10.37
CA THR A 62 -21.59 11.77 -9.32
C THR A 62 -20.99 11.67 -7.93
N LEU A 63 -20.08 10.73 -7.68
CA LEU A 63 -19.43 10.56 -6.39
C LEU A 63 -18.74 11.87 -6.01
N PHE A 64 -17.92 12.44 -6.90
CA PHE A 64 -17.21 13.70 -6.66
C PHE A 64 -18.07 14.96 -6.91
N ASP A 65 -19.15 14.86 -7.68
CA ASP A 65 -20.15 15.95 -7.77
C ASP A 65 -20.98 16.11 -6.49
N THR A 66 -21.15 15.02 -5.72
CA THR A 66 -21.88 15.02 -4.44
C THR A 66 -20.97 15.10 -3.21
N GLU A 67 -19.65 15.29 -3.43
CA GLU A 67 -18.62 15.47 -2.39
C GLU A 67 -18.71 14.45 -1.24
N PRO A 68 -18.26 13.19 -1.42
CA PRO A 68 -18.28 12.24 -0.33
C PRO A 68 -17.26 12.71 0.70
N GLY A 69 -17.63 12.76 1.97
CA GLY A 69 -16.75 13.29 3.02
C GLY A 69 -16.29 14.74 2.80
N GLY A 70 -16.94 15.52 1.94
CA GLY A 70 -16.60 16.92 1.65
C GLY A 70 -15.45 17.12 0.65
N VAL A 71 -15.08 16.12 -0.15
CA VAL A 71 -14.01 16.28 -1.17
C VAL A 71 -14.58 16.95 -2.42
N ALA A 72 -14.11 18.15 -2.75
CA ALA A 72 -14.53 18.94 -3.92
C ALA A 72 -13.74 18.61 -5.20
N GLY A 73 -12.55 18.04 -5.05
CA GLY A 73 -11.69 17.62 -6.15
C GLY A 73 -10.42 16.97 -5.62
N ALA A 74 -9.82 16.09 -6.42
CA ALA A 74 -8.56 15.44 -6.08
C ALA A 74 -7.80 15.04 -7.34
N ASP A 75 -6.47 14.92 -7.26
CA ASP A 75 -5.63 14.51 -8.37
C ASP A 75 -4.99 13.13 -8.18
N TYR A 76 -4.53 12.61 -9.32
CA TYR A 76 -3.78 11.36 -9.44
C TYR A 76 -4.43 10.14 -8.76
N GLN A 77 -5.67 9.85 -9.18
CA GLN A 77 -6.45 8.74 -8.64
C GLN A 77 -5.87 7.37 -9.04
N ARG A 78 -5.77 6.48 -8.06
CA ARG A 78 -5.48 5.05 -8.27
C ARG A 78 -6.43 4.19 -7.47
N ALA A 79 -6.85 3.08 -8.06
CA ALA A 79 -7.76 2.13 -7.45
C ALA A 79 -7.07 0.76 -7.38
N THR A 80 -7.00 0.19 -6.17
CA THR A 80 -6.37 -1.09 -5.88
C THR A 80 -7.40 -2.03 -5.29
N GLU A 81 -7.68 -3.14 -5.97
CA GLU A 81 -8.49 -4.21 -5.41
C GLU A 81 -7.75 -4.88 -4.25
N LEU A 82 -8.43 -5.05 -3.12
CA LEU A 82 -7.89 -5.67 -1.92
C LEU A 82 -8.34 -7.13 -1.82
N PRO A 83 -7.59 -8.01 -1.13
CA PRO A 83 -7.93 -9.43 -0.98
C PRO A 83 -9.30 -9.70 -0.35
N ASN A 84 -9.82 -8.77 0.46
CA ASN A 84 -11.15 -8.88 1.07
C ASN A 84 -12.29 -8.40 0.14
N GLY A 85 -11.99 -8.04 -1.11
CA GLY A 85 -12.97 -7.61 -2.12
C GLY A 85 -13.33 -6.12 -2.06
N ASN A 86 -12.71 -5.36 -1.15
CA ASN A 86 -12.81 -3.90 -1.13
C ASN A 86 -11.89 -3.29 -2.20
N VAL A 87 -12.07 -2.00 -2.47
CA VAL A 87 -11.16 -1.24 -3.33
C VAL A 87 -10.60 -0.06 -2.54
N LEU A 88 -9.27 -0.01 -2.40
CA LEU A 88 -8.59 1.17 -1.89
C LEU A 88 -8.37 2.15 -3.04
N TRP A 89 -8.89 3.35 -2.89
CA TRP A 89 -8.56 4.48 -3.74
C TRP A 89 -7.57 5.38 -3.04
N THR A 90 -6.52 5.79 -3.74
CA THR A 90 -5.56 6.78 -3.25
C THR A 90 -5.58 7.99 -4.16
N PHE A 91 -5.45 9.16 -3.54
CA PHE A 91 -5.35 10.44 -4.23
C PHE A 91 -4.18 11.22 -3.66
N GLN A 92 -3.56 12.02 -4.52
CA GLN A 92 -2.58 13.00 -4.11
C GLN A 92 -3.32 14.22 -3.54
N ASP A 93 -3.05 15.42 -4.04
CA ASP A 93 -3.72 16.61 -3.54
C ASP A 93 -5.24 16.51 -3.66
N ALA A 94 -5.93 16.90 -2.60
CA ALA A 94 -7.39 16.95 -2.53
C ALA A 94 -7.87 18.27 -1.92
N GLU A 95 -8.86 18.89 -2.54
CA GLU A 95 -9.59 20.02 -1.97
C GLU A 95 -10.72 19.50 -1.08
N VAL A 96 -10.62 19.74 0.22
CA VAL A 96 -11.58 19.28 1.24
C VAL A 96 -12.36 20.48 1.77
N ARG A 97 -13.68 20.37 1.74
CA ARG A 97 -14.63 21.35 2.25
C ARG A 97 -14.78 21.23 3.76
N ARG A 98 -14.50 22.31 4.46
CA ARG A 98 -14.74 22.46 5.90
C ARG A 98 -16.22 22.77 6.18
N PRO A 99 -16.70 22.58 7.42
CA PRO A 99 -18.11 22.83 7.76
C PRO A 99 -18.60 24.28 7.51
N ASP A 100 -17.71 25.27 7.42
CA ASP A 100 -18.05 26.65 7.04
C ASP A 100 -18.16 26.86 5.52
N GLY A 101 -17.97 25.80 4.72
CA GLY A 101 -18.02 25.81 3.25
C GLY A 101 -16.71 26.20 2.57
N THR A 102 -15.67 26.61 3.32
CA THR A 102 -14.35 26.92 2.74
C THR A 102 -13.60 25.66 2.33
N LEU A 103 -12.71 25.79 1.35
CA LEU A 103 -11.85 24.70 0.87
C LEU A 103 -10.47 24.78 1.52
N THR A 104 -9.95 23.62 1.91
CA THR A 104 -8.59 23.40 2.38
C THR A 104 -7.93 22.37 1.48
N LEU A 105 -6.69 22.61 1.06
CA LEU A 105 -5.89 21.62 0.36
C LEU A 105 -5.30 20.62 1.36
N VAL A 106 -5.54 19.34 1.14
CA VAL A 106 -4.94 18.22 1.87
C VAL A 106 -4.07 17.43 0.90
N HIS A 107 -2.80 17.20 1.24
CA HIS A 107 -1.82 16.66 0.28
C HIS A 107 -1.96 15.16 -0.04
N ASN A 108 -2.78 14.41 0.70
CA ASN A 108 -3.23 13.07 0.29
C ASN A 108 -4.49 12.67 1.05
N ILE A 109 -5.34 11.89 0.38
CA ILE A 109 -6.49 11.21 1.00
C ILE A 109 -6.56 9.77 0.50
N GLY A 110 -7.16 8.90 1.32
CA GLY A 110 -7.63 7.60 0.89
C GLY A 110 -9.14 7.60 0.73
N VAL A 111 -9.68 6.69 -0.07
CA VAL A 111 -11.11 6.35 -0.05
C VAL A 111 -11.24 4.83 -0.05
N MET A 112 -11.88 4.28 0.97
CA MET A 112 -12.21 2.86 1.00
C MET A 112 -13.57 2.63 0.35
N GLN A 113 -13.61 1.79 -0.68
CA GLN A 113 -14.84 1.33 -1.30
C GLN A 113 -15.20 -0.07 -0.78
N THR A 114 -16.38 -0.18 -0.15
CA THR A 114 -17.01 -1.43 0.28
C THR A 114 -18.29 -1.64 -0.53
N GLY A 115 -18.24 -2.52 -1.52
CA GLY A 115 -19.34 -2.70 -2.47
C GLY A 115 -19.61 -1.40 -3.26
N THR A 116 -20.74 -0.73 -2.99
CA THR A 116 -21.09 0.56 -3.60
C THR A 116 -20.97 1.75 -2.64
N CYS A 117 -20.44 1.54 -1.43
CA CYS A 117 -20.23 2.57 -0.43
C CYS A 117 -18.76 3.02 -0.40
N PHE A 118 -18.55 4.33 -0.24
CA PHE A 118 -17.26 5.00 -0.26
C PHE A 118 -17.05 5.75 1.04
N SER A 119 -15.93 5.51 1.72
CA SER A 119 -15.56 6.14 2.99
C SER A 119 -14.22 6.83 2.84
N VAL A 120 -14.18 8.15 3.04
CA VAL A 120 -12.95 8.93 2.92
C VAL A 120 -12.09 8.73 4.17
N LEU A 121 -10.81 8.45 3.94
CA LEU A 121 -9.78 8.27 4.96
C LEU A 121 -8.92 9.54 4.99
N MET A 122 -8.86 10.19 6.15
CA MET A 122 -8.04 11.36 6.45
C MET A 122 -7.55 11.27 7.90
N THR A 123 -6.76 12.23 8.36
CA THR A 123 -6.53 12.44 9.80
C THR A 123 -7.04 13.83 10.22
N GLY A 124 -6.83 14.22 11.48
CA GLY A 124 -7.29 15.51 11.99
C GLY A 124 -8.80 15.51 12.28
N SER A 125 -9.51 16.53 11.80
CA SER A 125 -10.95 16.69 12.01
C SER A 125 -11.64 17.37 10.83
N ALA A 126 -12.97 17.42 10.81
CA ALA A 126 -13.70 18.17 9.77
C ALA A 126 -13.32 19.66 9.68
N TRP A 127 -12.95 20.28 10.80
CA TRP A 127 -12.56 21.71 10.85
C TRP A 127 -11.08 21.96 10.50
N ASP A 128 -10.27 20.93 10.60
CA ASP A 128 -8.83 20.94 10.35
C ASP A 128 -8.45 19.59 9.75
N PRO A 129 -8.84 19.32 8.48
CA PRO A 129 -8.57 18.04 7.86
C PRO A 129 -7.09 17.96 7.53
N GLN A 130 -6.49 16.82 7.84
CA GLN A 130 -5.07 16.56 7.66
C GLN A 130 -4.88 15.35 6.73
N PRO A 131 -3.70 15.23 6.10
CA PRO A 131 -3.41 14.11 5.19
C PRO A 131 -3.68 12.76 5.83
N TRP A 132 -4.05 11.78 5.03
CA TRP A 132 -4.24 10.42 5.54
C TRP A 132 -2.90 9.77 5.93
N LEU A 133 -1.91 9.90 5.05
CA LEU A 133 -0.57 9.37 5.20
C LEU A 133 0.38 10.48 5.63
N PHE A 134 1.25 10.18 6.60
CA PHE A 134 2.33 11.07 7.04
C PHE A 134 1.86 12.48 7.48
N SER A 135 0.69 12.61 8.10
CA SER A 135 0.16 13.92 8.53
C SER A 135 1.10 14.65 9.51
N GLU A 136 1.65 13.94 10.50
CA GLU A 136 2.57 14.51 11.48
C GLU A 136 3.89 15.01 10.87
N ASN A 137 4.27 14.47 9.71
CA ASN A 137 5.47 14.86 8.99
C ASN A 137 5.19 15.88 7.89
N THR A 138 3.92 16.16 7.60
CA THR A 138 3.53 17.10 6.55
C THR A 138 3.67 18.53 7.06
N GLN A 139 4.41 19.33 6.29
CA GLN A 139 4.48 20.78 6.43
C GLN A 139 3.85 21.38 5.19
N GLN A 140 2.65 21.94 5.34
CA GLN A 140 1.85 22.45 4.23
C GLN A 140 2.70 23.30 3.28
N PHE A 141 2.67 22.96 1.99
CA PHE A 141 3.40 23.63 0.90
C PHE A 141 4.93 23.66 1.03
N GLN A 142 5.53 22.90 1.95
CA GLN A 142 6.98 22.79 2.13
C GLN A 142 7.47 21.34 2.00
N THR A 143 6.83 20.43 2.72
CA THR A 143 7.12 18.99 2.66
C THR A 143 5.81 18.22 2.79
N TRP A 144 5.51 17.36 1.83
CA TRP A 144 4.28 16.59 1.82
C TRP A 144 4.47 15.23 1.15
N TYR A 145 3.44 14.41 1.14
CA TYR A 145 3.54 13.00 0.82
C TYR A 145 2.46 12.62 -0.18
N TRP A 146 2.89 12.15 -1.35
CA TRP A 146 2.01 11.77 -2.43
C TRP A 146 1.99 10.25 -2.62
N PRO A 147 0.84 9.57 -2.44
CA PRO A 147 0.75 8.16 -2.74
C PRO A 147 1.06 7.92 -4.22
N LEU A 148 1.79 6.83 -4.46
CA LEU A 148 2.14 6.31 -5.77
C LEU A 148 1.36 5.02 -5.98
N ASP A 149 2.02 3.88 -6.15
CA ASP A 149 1.37 2.59 -6.31
C ASP A 149 1.23 1.81 -5.01
N THR A 150 0.36 0.79 -5.05
CA THR A 150 0.08 -0.08 -3.91
C THR A 150 0.39 -1.54 -4.27
N ILE A 151 0.96 -2.30 -3.32
CA ILE A 151 1.22 -3.73 -3.45
C ILE A 151 0.70 -4.48 -2.22
N ILE A 152 0.24 -5.71 -2.41
CA ILE A 152 -0.17 -6.58 -1.31
C ILE A 152 1.03 -7.45 -0.95
N GLY A 153 1.48 -7.37 0.30
CA GLY A 153 2.55 -8.20 0.81
C GLY A 153 2.08 -9.60 1.18
N ASP A 154 3.02 -10.54 1.22
CA ASP A 154 2.77 -11.93 1.65
C ASP A 154 2.36 -12.05 3.14
N ASP A 155 2.65 -11.01 3.92
CA ASP A 155 2.21 -10.85 5.30
C ASP A 155 0.74 -10.42 5.44
N GLY A 156 0.05 -10.18 4.32
CA GLY A 156 -1.35 -9.76 4.28
C GLY A 156 -1.55 -8.26 4.45
N HIS A 157 -0.48 -7.48 4.61
CA HIS A 157 -0.56 -6.03 4.63
C HIS A 157 -0.61 -5.45 3.22
N THR A 158 -1.32 -4.34 3.08
CA THR A 158 -1.32 -3.56 1.84
C THR A 158 -0.33 -2.42 1.98
N TYR A 159 0.74 -2.46 1.19
CA TYR A 159 1.81 -1.48 1.21
C TYR A 159 1.60 -0.41 0.14
N ILE A 160 1.65 0.85 0.55
CA ILE A 160 1.50 2.01 -0.30
C ILE A 160 2.88 2.66 -0.44
N PHE A 161 3.39 2.76 -1.66
CA PHE A 161 4.58 3.56 -1.95
C PHE A 161 4.18 5.03 -1.99
N VAL A 162 5.04 5.88 -1.42
CA VAL A 162 4.74 7.29 -1.23
C VAL A 162 5.96 8.12 -1.61
N ALA A 163 5.77 9.15 -2.43
CA ALA A 163 6.80 10.13 -2.70
C ALA A 163 6.80 11.19 -1.59
N GLU A 164 7.92 11.38 -0.91
CA GLU A 164 8.15 12.60 -0.12
C GLU A 164 8.50 13.71 -1.09
N MET A 165 7.72 14.78 -1.07
CA MET A 165 7.83 15.93 -1.94
C MET A 165 8.36 17.11 -1.14
N ASN A 166 9.25 17.90 -1.74
CA ASN A 166 9.77 19.12 -1.14
C ASN A 166 9.61 20.30 -2.10
N GLU A 167 9.08 21.42 -1.60
CA GLU A 167 9.08 22.71 -2.28
C GLU A 167 10.27 23.55 -1.80
N SER A 168 11.08 24.02 -2.75
CA SER A 168 12.26 24.84 -2.49
C SER A 168 12.19 26.23 -3.14
N GLY A 169 11.05 26.54 -3.76
CA GLY A 169 10.71 27.80 -4.40
C GLY A 169 9.95 28.73 -3.46
N GLU A 170 9.58 29.90 -3.99
CA GLU A 170 8.95 30.97 -3.20
C GLU A 170 7.44 30.77 -2.99
N SER A 171 6.83 29.89 -3.79
CA SER A 171 5.40 29.55 -3.66
C SER A 171 5.12 28.11 -4.07
N TYR A 172 3.91 27.65 -3.74
CA TYR A 172 3.47 26.29 -4.04
C TYR A 172 3.61 25.93 -5.53
N LEU A 173 4.14 24.74 -5.81
CA LEU A 173 4.36 24.16 -7.13
C LEU A 173 5.31 24.96 -8.05
N THR A 174 6.27 25.71 -7.49
CA THR A 174 7.23 26.47 -8.30
C THR A 174 8.59 25.81 -8.44
N LYS A 175 9.03 25.04 -7.44
CA LYS A 175 10.30 24.30 -7.48
C LYS A 175 10.21 23.05 -6.60
N VAL A 176 9.32 22.17 -7.03
CA VAL A 176 9.02 20.89 -6.39
C VAL A 176 9.92 19.79 -6.90
N ALA A 177 10.43 18.97 -5.99
CA ALA A 177 11.11 17.72 -6.32
C ALA A 177 10.74 16.63 -5.31
N PRO A 178 10.61 15.37 -5.75
CA PRO A 178 10.63 14.25 -4.82
C PRO A 178 12.02 14.15 -4.18
N THR A 179 12.07 13.92 -2.87
CA THR A 179 13.31 13.82 -2.08
C THR A 179 13.56 12.42 -1.56
N ALA A 180 12.53 11.60 -1.42
CA ALA A 180 12.64 10.21 -1.00
C ALA A 180 11.41 9.39 -1.40
N THR A 181 11.59 8.07 -1.50
CA THR A 181 10.47 7.13 -1.37
C THR A 181 10.23 6.81 0.11
N ARG A 182 8.95 6.73 0.47
CA ARG A 182 8.41 6.31 1.76
C ARG A 182 7.45 5.15 1.53
N ILE A 183 7.11 4.44 2.61
CA ILE A 183 6.15 3.35 2.58
C ILE A 183 5.17 3.50 3.74
N ALA A 184 3.91 3.18 3.50
CA ALA A 184 2.90 3.01 4.54
C ALA A 184 2.27 1.62 4.41
N ALA A 185 1.93 0.96 5.52
CA ALA A 185 1.22 -0.31 5.51
C ALA A 185 -0.19 -0.12 6.09
N LEU A 186 -1.18 -0.53 5.32
CA LEU A 186 -2.60 -0.54 5.65
C LEU A 186 -3.01 -1.92 6.16
N ASP A 187 -3.71 -1.94 7.29
CA ASP A 187 -4.52 -3.08 7.72
C ASP A 187 -5.90 -2.98 7.04
N ILE A 188 -6.20 -3.94 6.16
CA ILE A 188 -7.39 -3.91 5.31
C ILE A 188 -8.69 -4.24 6.06
N GLU A 189 -8.59 -4.75 7.29
CA GLU A 189 -9.75 -5.14 8.10
C GLU A 189 -10.32 -3.94 8.88
N ASN A 190 -9.45 -3.06 9.37
CA ASN A 190 -9.84 -1.89 10.17
C ASN A 190 -9.47 -0.53 9.52
N TRP A 191 -8.79 -0.57 8.38
CA TRP A 191 -8.37 0.56 7.55
C TRP A 191 -7.36 1.49 8.23
N ASN A 192 -6.68 1.01 9.28
CA ASN A 192 -5.64 1.76 9.96
C ASN A 192 -4.32 1.64 9.20
N ILE A 193 -3.56 2.73 9.19
CA ILE A 193 -2.13 2.64 8.88
C ILE A 193 -1.45 2.07 10.12
N VAL A 194 -0.81 0.91 9.97
CA VAL A 194 -0.12 0.22 11.07
C VAL A 194 1.37 0.53 11.10
N LEU A 195 1.89 1.11 10.01
CA LEU A 195 3.30 1.39 9.82
C LEU A 195 3.46 2.48 8.77
N GLN A 196 4.39 3.40 8.99
CA GLN A 196 4.84 4.34 7.97
C GLN A 196 6.31 4.68 8.19
N GLY A 197 7.09 4.85 7.12
CA GLY A 197 8.51 5.17 7.26
C GLY A 197 9.32 5.04 5.98
N ALA A 198 10.64 4.91 6.14
CA ALA A 198 11.55 4.64 5.04
C ALA A 198 11.44 3.16 4.62
N PRO A 199 11.38 2.87 3.32
CA PRO A 199 11.48 1.52 2.81
C PRO A 199 12.91 0.97 2.98
N PRO A 200 13.11 -0.37 2.89
CA PRO A 200 14.44 -0.98 3.00
C PRO A 200 15.47 -0.44 2.00
N ASN A 201 15.03 -0.14 0.76
CA ASN A 201 15.85 0.55 -0.21
C ASN A 201 15.76 2.07 0.00
N SER A 202 16.75 2.66 0.64
CA SER A 202 16.81 4.10 0.90
C SER A 202 17.47 4.91 -0.22
N SER A 203 17.53 4.38 -1.45
CA SER A 203 18.06 5.09 -2.62
C SER A 203 17.37 6.45 -2.79
N PRO A 204 18.11 7.49 -3.23
CA PRO A 204 17.53 8.79 -3.57
C PRO A 204 16.69 8.75 -4.86
N GLU A 205 16.75 7.65 -5.63
CA GLU A 205 15.91 7.47 -6.80
C GLU A 205 14.46 7.24 -6.39
N LEU A 206 13.54 7.96 -7.00
CA LEU A 206 12.12 7.71 -6.80
C LEU A 206 11.73 6.39 -7.45
N TYR A 207 11.12 5.51 -6.67
CA TYR A 207 10.53 4.26 -7.13
C TYR A 207 9.17 4.01 -6.47
N GLY A 208 8.46 2.97 -6.93
CA GLY A 208 7.10 2.65 -6.48
C GLY A 208 6.00 3.37 -7.28
N TRP A 209 6.33 3.95 -8.44
CA TRP A 209 5.36 4.53 -9.38
C TRP A 209 4.47 3.47 -10.05
N THR A 210 5.07 2.32 -10.34
CA THR A 210 4.40 1.09 -10.71
C THR A 210 5.03 0.00 -9.85
N ALA A 211 4.20 -0.73 -9.12
CA ALA A 211 4.62 -1.87 -8.31
C ALA A 211 4.00 -3.12 -8.91
N GLU A 212 4.83 -4.15 -9.11
CA GLU A 212 4.42 -5.45 -9.61
C GLU A 212 4.97 -6.49 -8.64
N SER A 213 4.18 -7.53 -8.37
CA SER A 213 4.67 -8.70 -7.66
C SER A 213 5.11 -9.77 -8.67
N ASP A 214 6.20 -10.45 -8.35
CA ASP A 214 6.58 -11.67 -9.05
C ASP A 214 6.94 -12.77 -8.04
N ASN A 215 7.13 -13.98 -8.55
CA ASN A 215 7.38 -15.16 -7.70
C ASN A 215 8.84 -15.20 -7.19
N GLU A 216 9.69 -14.31 -7.68
CA GLU A 216 11.14 -14.33 -7.50
C GLU A 216 11.59 -13.33 -6.44
N TRP A 217 10.96 -12.16 -6.37
CA TRP A 217 11.23 -11.05 -5.46
C TRP A 217 9.92 -10.55 -4.83
N THR A 218 9.52 -11.20 -3.74
CA THR A 218 8.48 -10.76 -2.80
C THR A 218 9.11 -10.06 -1.61
#